data_AF-A0A1Z9EHE5-F1
#
_entry.id   AF-A0A1Z9EHE5-F1
#
_cell.length_a   1.000
_cell.length_b   1.000
_cell.length_c   1.000
_cell.angle_alpha   90.00
_cell.angle_beta   90.00
_cell.angle_gamma   90.00
#
_symmetry.space_group_name_H-M   'P 1'
#
loop_
_entity.id
_entity.type
_entity.pdbx_description
1 polymer ?
#
loop_
_entity_poly.entity_id
_entity_poly.type
_entity_poly.pdbx_seq_one_letter_code
_entity_poly.pdbx_strand_id
1 'polypeptide(L)' 'MTLTSKFKKDIQTLRGAVNGDFFLDVKNPKLLKKVRRYYENNGVVFSGDPLDDYDILIEQVAADLESVEVA' A
#
# COMPACT_ATOMS: atom_id res chain seq x y z
N MET A 1 3.96 -12.80 6.56
CA MET A 1 3.81 -11.56 7.37
C MET A 1 2.72 -10.73 6.71
N THR A 2 1.74 -10.27 7.47
CA THR A 2 0.70 -9.34 6.99
C THR A 2 1.25 -7.93 6.81
N LEU A 3 0.59 -7.12 5.97
CA LEU A 3 0.95 -5.71 5.75
C LEU A 3 1.05 -4.97 7.09
N THR A 4 0.04 -5.13 7.95
CA THR A 4 -0.06 -4.47 9.25
C THR A 4 1.06 -4.86 10.22
N SER A 5 1.55 -6.10 10.15
CA SER A 5 2.70 -6.52 10.96
C SER A 5 4.02 -5.93 10.46
N LYS A 6 4.20 -5.88 9.13
CA LYS A 6 5.46 -5.43 8.51
C LYS A 6 5.63 -3.90 8.54
N PHE A 7 4.53 -3.17 8.34
CA PHE A 7 4.50 -1.71 8.25
C PHE A 7 3.80 -1.05 9.45
N LYS A 8 3.83 -1.70 10.62
CA LYS A 8 3.10 -1.26 11.82
C LYS A 8 3.29 0.23 12.16
N LYS A 9 4.49 0.77 11.97
CA LYS A 9 4.81 2.19 12.23
C LYS A 9 4.23 3.16 11.19
N ASP A 10 3.98 2.65 9.99
CA ASP A 10 3.55 3.41 8.82
C ASP A 10 2.07 3.20 8.50
N ILE A 11 1.33 2.39 9.27
CA ILE A 11 -0.09 2.08 9.05
C ILE A 11 -0.94 3.35 8.93
N GLN A 12 -0.73 4.35 9.81
CA GLN A 12 -1.50 5.58 9.74
C GLN A 12 -1.25 6.34 8.44
N THR A 13 -0.02 6.31 7.93
CA THR A 13 0.32 6.89 6.63
C THR A 13 -0.37 6.14 5.50
N LEU A 14 -0.37 4.81 5.54
CA LEU A 14 -1.03 3.98 4.52
C LEU A 14 -2.54 4.19 4.51
N ARG A 15 -3.17 4.32 5.69
CA ARG A 15 -4.59 4.66 5.82
C ARG A 15 -4.91 6.04 5.23
N GLY A 16 -4.10 7.06 5.53
CA GLY A 16 -4.30 8.38 4.94
C GLY A 16 -4.17 8.39 3.42
N ALA A 17 -3.26 7.57 2.87
CA ALA A 17 -3.14 7.41 1.42
C ALA A 17 -4.34 6.70 0.80
N VAL A 18 -4.82 5.61 1.42
CA VAL A 18 -6.02 4.88 0.98
C VAL A 18 -7.28 5.73 1.05
N ASN A 19 -7.42 6.55 2.09
CA ASN A 19 -8.56 7.45 2.25
C ASN A 19 -8.56 8.63 1.27
N GLY A 20 -7.48 8.82 0.51
CA GLY A 20 -7.32 9.94 -0.41
C GLY A 20 -6.92 11.27 0.25
N ASP A 21 -6.46 11.24 1.51
CA ASP A 21 -5.99 12.46 2.20
C ASP A 21 -4.73 13.04 1.54
N PHE A 22 -3.89 12.17 0.98
CA PHE A 22 -2.69 12.53 0.25
C PHE A 22 -2.19 11.39 -0.65
N PHE A 23 -1.38 11.72 -1.66
CA PHE A 23 -0.70 10.71 -2.46
C PHE A 23 0.54 10.16 -1.75
N LEU A 24 0.66 8.84 -1.69
CA LEU A 24 1.72 8.15 -0.95
C LEU A 24 3.10 8.40 -1.56
N ASP A 25 3.18 8.52 -2.87
CA ASP A 25 4.39 8.82 -3.63
C ASP A 25 4.88 10.26 -3.41
N VAL A 26 3.97 11.22 -3.26
CA VAL A 26 4.27 12.63 -2.96
C VAL A 26 4.73 12.78 -1.51
N LYS A 27 3.98 12.20 -0.56
CA LYS A 27 4.27 12.38 0.87
C LYS A 27 5.42 11.51 1.36
N ASN A 28 5.48 10.26 0.91
CA ASN A 28 6.44 9.25 1.37
C ASN A 28 6.93 8.33 0.23
N PRO A 29 7.72 8.85 -0.73
CA PRO A 29 8.18 8.08 -1.90
C PRO A 29 9.02 6.85 -1.53
N LYS A 30 9.72 6.89 -0.40
CA LYS A 30 10.50 5.73 0.10
C LYS A 30 9.59 4.62 0.63
N LEU A 31 8.45 4.97 1.23
CA LEU A 31 7.48 4.01 1.75
C LEU A 31 6.77 3.31 0.58
N LEU A 32 6.34 4.08 -0.43
CA LEU A 32 5.76 3.55 -1.67
C LEU A 32 6.63 2.43 -2.26
N LYS A 33 7.93 2.68 -2.47
CA LYS A 33 8.86 1.69 -3.02
C LYS A 33 8.95 0.41 -2.17
N LYS A 34 8.88 0.52 -0.84
CA LYS A 34 8.92 -0.63 0.06
C LYS A 34 7.63 -1.44 0.03
N VAL A 35 6.47 -0.76 -0.01
CA VAL A 35 5.15 -1.39 -0.05
C VAL A 35 4.95 -2.09 -1.39
N ARG A 36 5.31 -1.44 -2.50
CA ARG A 36 5.30 -2.03 -3.83
C ARG A 36 6.09 -3.33 -3.87
N ARG A 37 7.35 -3.28 -3.43
CA ARG A 37 8.20 -4.48 -3.36
C ARG A 37 7.64 -5.57 -2.44
N TYR A 38 6.93 -5.19 -1.39
CA TYR A 38 6.26 -6.17 -0.52
C TYR A 38 5.16 -6.91 -1.28
N TYR A 39 4.32 -6.21 -2.03
CA TYR A 39 3.28 -6.82 -2.84
C TYR A 39 3.83 -7.61 -4.03
N GLU A 40 4.85 -7.10 -4.72
CA GLU A 40 5.57 -7.85 -5.77
C GLU A 40 6.09 -9.20 -5.24
N ASN A 41 6.72 -9.19 -4.06
CA ASN A 41 7.21 -10.41 -3.41
C ASN A 41 6.09 -11.37 -2.96
N ASN A 42 4.87 -10.85 -2.75
CA ASN A 42 3.70 -11.65 -2.41
C ASN A 42 2.95 -12.15 -3.66
N GLY A 43 3.44 -11.85 -4.86
CA GLY A 43 2.88 -12.32 -6.13
C GLY A 43 1.91 -11.35 -6.81
N VAL A 44 1.79 -10.11 -6.31
CA VAL A 44 1.03 -9.06 -7.03
C VAL A 44 1.80 -8.66 -8.28
N VAL A 45 1.13 -8.72 -9.42
CA VAL A 45 1.68 -8.31 -10.70
C VAL A 45 1.24 -6.89 -11.00
N PHE A 46 2.22 -6.00 -11.12
CA PHE A 46 2.02 -4.62 -11.54
C PHE A 46 2.01 -4.52 -13.07
N SER A 47 1.29 -3.54 -13.61
CA SER A 47 1.10 -3.31 -15.03
C SER A 47 2.36 -2.77 -15.72
N GLY A 48 3.20 -2.04 -14.97
CA GLY A 48 4.36 -1.32 -15.48
C GLY A 48 4.06 0.13 -15.89
N ASP A 49 2.78 0.52 -15.95
CA ASP A 49 2.40 1.93 -16.04
C ASP A 49 2.38 2.56 -14.63
N PRO A 50 3.00 3.74 -14.42
CA PRO A 50 3.08 4.35 -13.10
C PRO A 50 1.74 4.68 -12.44
N LEU A 51 0.72 5.06 -13.22
CA LEU A 51 -0.59 5.44 -12.70
C LEU A 51 -1.38 4.19 -12.33
N ASP A 52 -1.46 3.22 -13.25
CA ASP A 52 -2.14 1.95 -12.99
C ASP A 52 -1.47 1.20 -11.82
N ASP A 53 -0.14 1.22 -11.75
CA ASP A 53 0.60 0.59 -10.65
C ASP A 53 0.30 1.24 -9.30
N TYR A 54 0.05 2.55 -9.28
CA TYR A 54 -0.31 3.26 -8.07
C TYR A 54 -1.71 2.84 -7.61
N ASP A 55 -2.67 2.80 -8.53
CA ASP A 55 -4.04 2.41 -8.24
C ASP A 55 -4.11 0.96 -7.73
N ILE A 56 -3.44 0.02 -8.42
CA ILE A 56 -3.30 -1.38 -7.97
C ILE A 56 -2.71 -1.44 -6.56
N LEU A 57 -1.66 -0.66 -6.27
CA LEU A 57 -1.03 -0.66 -4.96
C LEU A 57 -1.98 -0.19 -3.87
N ILE A 58 -2.70 0.92 -4.09
CA ILE A 58 -3.62 1.50 -3.11
C ILE A 58 -4.79 0.55 -2.85
N GLU A 59 -5.34 -0.09 -3.89
CA GLU A 59 -6.39 -1.10 -3.74
C GLU A 59 -5.93 -2.29 -2.90
N GLN A 60 -4.72 -2.82 -3.14
CA GLN A 60 -4.18 -3.92 -2.34
C GLN A 60 -3.96 -3.52 -0.88
N VAL A 61 -3.45 -2.31 -0.64
CA VAL A 61 -3.28 -1.75 0.71
C VAL A 61 -4.63 -1.62 1.41
N ALA A 62 -5.65 -1.11 0.70
CA ALA A 62 -7.01 -0.96 1.24
C ALA A 62 -7.59 -2.31 1.65
N ALA A 63 -7.52 -3.32 0.77
CA ALA A 63 -8.02 -4.67 1.03
C ALA A 63 -7.34 -5.32 2.25
N ASP A 64 -6.02 -5.18 2.38
CA ASP A 64 -5.28 -5.69 3.54
C ASP A 64 -5.64 -4.96 4.85
N LEU A 65 -5.94 -3.65 4.77
CA LEU A 65 -6.32 -2.86 5.95
C LEU A 65 -7.76 -3.19 6.39
N GLU A 66 -8.68 -3.37 5.46
CA GLU A 66 -10.08 -3.73 5.73
C GLU A 66 -10.19 -5.16 6.31
N SER A 67 -9.42 -6.10 5.76
CA SER A 67 -9.35 -7.49 6.27
C SER A 67 -8.98 -7.57 7.76
N VAL A 68 -8.24 -6.59 8.28
CA VAL A 68 -7.88 -6.50 9.70
C VAL A 68 -8.96 -5.83 10.55
N GLU A 69 -9.80 -4.97 9.98
CA GLU A 69 -10.90 -4.33 10.72
C GLU A 69 -12.14 -5.22 10.86
N VAL A 70 -12.28 -6.22 9.99
CA VAL A 70 -13.41 -7.18 10.00
C VAL A 70 -13.12 -8.41 10.88
N ALA A 71 -11.92 -8.54 11.45
CA ALA A 71 -11.46 -9.70 12.22
C ALA A 71 -11.50 -9.52 13.75
#